data_AF-A0A8T0VVI2-F1
#
_entry.id   AF-A0A8T0VVI2-F1
#
_cell.length_a   1.000
_cell.length_b   1.000
_cell.length_c   1.000
_cell.angle_alpha   90.00
_cell.angle_beta   90.00
_cell.angle_gamma   90.00
#
_symmetry.space_group_name_H-M   'P 1'
#
loop_
_entity.id
_entity.type
_entity.pdbx_description
1 polymer ?
#
loop_
_entity_poly.entity_id
_entity_poly.type
_entity_poly.pdbx_seq_one_letter_code
_entity_poly.pdbx_strand_id
1 'polypeptide(L)'
;MRRGKAITTGSTARSSVPDAAREVLELFPSGNCISGSQQVGNNDPRDDYMVSSTRTSIKQIYDVISSLDEFKRELVKSIGFGGMLLFPSLRQINRRFAVWLMSRVDPLTQTLVIDSKKKIKFGKTDVERVFGIPCSGSIISETGMARRDIISKVTTVYLGEDSRQSRSIKTAQEVVERKYNNKMTEAEQAAFKVAFVIYIMSTLLSPGSKYNYVSVDYWSALVEPCSIGKFDWSEYVIRKLFQAVVKLKTELQVSNRVSNITGCSIFLQVIPQYPPLPPKIEQN
;
A
#
# COMPACT_ATOMS: atom_id res chain seq x y z
N MET A 1 44.52 41.69 12.77
CA MET A 1 43.15 42.01 13.25
C MET A 1 42.15 41.36 12.31
N ARG A 2 41.07 40.74 12.83
CA ARG A 2 39.81 40.23 12.19
C ARG A 2 39.47 40.86 10.81
N ARG A 3 38.87 40.25 9.75
CA ARG A 3 38.16 38.97 9.37
C ARG A 3 38.36 38.76 7.82
N GLY A 4 37.94 37.71 7.11
CA GLY A 4 37.33 36.40 7.44
C GLY A 4 36.14 35.96 6.53
N LYS A 5 36.24 34.80 5.85
CA LYS A 5 35.28 34.13 4.89
C LYS A 5 35.26 34.70 3.45
N ALA A 6 34.90 33.96 2.39
CA ALA A 6 34.30 32.61 2.29
C ALA A 6 34.89 31.76 1.14
N ILE A 7 34.85 30.43 1.29
CA ILE A 7 35.04 29.44 0.20
C ILE A 7 33.66 28.91 -0.18
N THR A 8 33.30 28.97 -1.47
CA THR A 8 32.03 28.46 -1.99
C THR A 8 32.23 27.08 -2.60
N THR A 9 31.93 26.01 -1.85
CA THR A 9 31.81 24.65 -2.39
C THR A 9 30.34 24.26 -2.49
N GLY A 10 29.80 24.32 -3.71
CA GLY A 10 28.47 23.78 -4.00
C GLY A 10 28.49 22.26 -3.95
N SER A 11 27.91 21.67 -2.89
CA SER A 11 27.74 20.22 -2.79
C SER A 11 26.40 19.81 -3.38
N THR A 12 26.43 19.16 -4.55
CA THR A 12 25.24 18.61 -5.20
C THR A 12 24.75 17.38 -4.42
N ALA A 13 23.64 17.51 -3.70
CA ALA A 13 23.07 16.41 -2.94
C ALA A 13 22.58 15.28 -3.87
N ARG A 14 23.36 14.19 -3.95
CA ARG A 14 22.98 12.96 -4.64
C ARG A 14 21.84 12.29 -3.86
N SER A 15 20.66 12.14 -4.46
CA SER A 15 19.56 11.40 -3.84
C SER A 15 19.84 9.89 -3.88
N SER A 16 20.57 9.39 -2.89
CA SER A 16 20.81 7.96 -2.70
C SER A 16 19.53 7.27 -2.19
N VAL A 17 18.81 6.63 -3.10
CA VAL A 17 17.84 5.57 -2.73
C VAL A 17 18.65 4.44 -2.07
N PRO A 18 18.32 4.00 -0.85
CA PRO A 18 19.19 3.09 -0.09
C PRO A 18 19.17 1.65 -0.65
N ASP A 19 20.30 0.96 -0.50
CA ASP A 19 20.55 -0.41 -0.99
C ASP A 19 19.60 -1.50 -0.46
N ALA A 20 18.74 -1.18 0.52
CA ALA A 20 17.74 -2.10 1.09
C ALA A 20 16.81 -2.73 0.03
N ALA A 21 16.59 -2.07 -1.12
CA ALA A 21 15.78 -2.64 -2.21
C ALA A 21 16.47 -3.82 -2.95
N ARG A 22 17.80 -3.97 -2.85
CA ARG A 22 18.55 -5.07 -3.48
C ARG A 22 18.52 -6.37 -2.66
N GLU A 23 18.63 -6.29 -1.33
CA GLU A 23 18.59 -7.48 -0.45
C GLU A 23 17.26 -8.27 -0.55
N VAL A 24 16.16 -7.59 -0.89
CA VAL A 24 14.82 -8.21 -1.02
C VAL A 24 14.77 -9.31 -2.11
N LEU A 25 15.64 -9.26 -3.13
CA LEU A 25 15.62 -10.23 -4.22
C LEU A 25 16.38 -11.53 -3.93
N GLU A 26 17.36 -11.53 -3.01
CA GLU A 26 18.19 -12.71 -2.74
C GLU A 26 17.56 -13.67 -1.71
N LEU A 27 16.54 -13.22 -0.96
CA LEU A 27 15.87 -14.01 0.08
C LEU A 27 14.67 -14.85 -0.40
N PHE A 28 14.46 -14.97 -1.71
CA PHE A 28 13.46 -15.87 -2.31
C PHE A 28 14.14 -17.02 -3.07
N PRO A 29 14.45 -18.16 -2.42
CA PRO A 29 14.81 -19.37 -3.13
C PRO A 29 13.67 -19.76 -4.08
N SER A 30 13.99 -20.05 -5.34
CA SER A 30 13.06 -20.63 -6.31
C SER A 30 12.55 -21.97 -5.78
N GLY A 31 11.35 -21.94 -5.17
CA GLY A 31 10.78 -23.08 -4.46
C GLY A 31 10.53 -24.26 -5.38
N ASN A 32 11.39 -25.28 -5.28
CA ASN A 32 11.22 -26.54 -5.98
C ASN A 32 10.15 -27.38 -5.26
N CYS A 33 9.17 -27.91 -6.00
CA CYS A 33 8.12 -28.74 -5.42
C CYS A 33 8.69 -30.10 -4.96
N ILE A 34 8.55 -30.43 -3.67
CA ILE A 34 8.75 -31.80 -3.19
C ILE A 34 7.52 -32.23 -2.37
N SER A 35 6.80 -33.21 -2.92
CA SER A 35 5.79 -33.97 -2.22
C SER A 35 6.44 -35.02 -1.32
N GLY A 36 6.25 -34.94 0.00
CA GLY A 36 6.76 -35.91 0.95
C GLY A 36 5.94 -35.90 2.23
N SER A 37 5.07 -36.91 2.40
CA SER A 37 4.22 -37.07 3.57
C SER A 37 4.87 -37.99 4.61
N GLN A 38 5.21 -37.47 5.78
CA GLN A 38 5.37 -38.26 7.00
C GLN A 38 4.91 -37.46 8.22
N GLN A 39 4.15 -38.10 9.10
CA GLN A 39 3.62 -37.50 10.32
C GLN A 39 4.56 -37.74 11.49
N VAL A 40 4.86 -36.69 12.25
CA VAL A 40 5.22 -36.78 13.67
C VAL A 40 4.40 -35.71 14.39
N GLY A 41 3.75 -36.10 15.49
CA GLY A 41 2.73 -35.27 16.14
C GLY A 41 3.31 -34.17 17.02
N ASN A 42 2.66 -33.00 17.00
CA ASN A 42 2.61 -32.09 18.12
C ASN A 42 1.24 -31.37 18.10
N ASN A 43 0.58 -31.33 19.25
CA ASN A 43 -0.77 -30.76 19.38
C ASN A 43 -0.70 -29.25 19.58
N ASP A 44 -0.65 -28.51 18.47
CA ASP A 44 -1.18 -27.15 18.40
C ASP A 44 -2.50 -27.24 17.60
N PRO A 45 -3.63 -26.66 18.05
CA PRO A 45 -4.85 -26.66 17.26
C PRO A 45 -4.57 -25.91 15.97
N ARG A 46 -4.38 -26.64 14.87
CA ARG A 46 -4.21 -26.03 13.55
C ARG A 46 -5.49 -25.27 13.26
N ASP A 47 -5.44 -23.95 13.40
CA ASP A 47 -6.50 -23.02 13.04
C ASP A 47 -6.86 -23.23 11.56
N ASP A 48 -7.80 -24.12 11.28
CA ASP A 48 -8.18 -24.45 9.91
C ASP A 48 -9.15 -23.42 9.36
N TYR A 49 -8.63 -22.20 9.20
CA TYR A 49 -9.35 -21.07 8.63
C TYR A 49 -9.76 -21.39 7.20
N MET A 50 -11.07 -21.42 6.94
CA MET A 50 -11.60 -21.37 5.58
C MET A 50 -11.58 -19.92 5.10
N VAL A 51 -10.81 -19.61 4.06
CA VAL A 51 -10.63 -18.24 3.57
C VAL A 51 -11.01 -18.15 2.09
N SER A 52 -12.11 -17.47 1.74
CA SER A 52 -12.58 -17.37 0.34
C SER A 52 -11.68 -16.46 -0.51
N SER A 53 -11.32 -16.86 -1.74
CA SER A 53 -10.28 -16.23 -2.57
C SER A 53 -10.42 -14.71 -2.77
N THR A 54 -9.34 -13.95 -2.53
CA THR A 54 -9.22 -12.55 -2.99
C THR A 54 -9.05 -12.50 -4.50
N ARG A 55 -9.82 -11.63 -5.17
CA ARG A 55 -9.96 -11.62 -6.64
C ARG A 55 -9.12 -10.57 -7.37
N THR A 56 -8.43 -9.69 -6.64
CA THR A 56 -7.42 -8.79 -7.21
C THR A 56 -6.08 -9.51 -7.16
N SER A 57 -5.48 -9.83 -8.31
CA SER A 57 -4.19 -10.52 -8.30
C SER A 57 -3.06 -9.50 -8.06
N ILE A 58 -2.22 -9.77 -7.07
CA ILE A 58 -1.03 -8.95 -6.82
C ILE A 58 -0.03 -9.03 -7.98
N LYS A 59 -0.09 -10.12 -8.76
CA LYS A 59 0.58 -10.24 -10.06
C LYS A 59 0.24 -9.07 -11.00
N GLN A 60 -1.05 -8.72 -11.16
CA GLN A 60 -1.46 -7.60 -12.02
C GLN A 60 -0.86 -6.25 -11.57
N ILE A 61 -0.61 -6.06 -10.27
CA ILE A 61 0.02 -4.83 -9.77
C ILE A 61 1.46 -4.73 -10.30
N TYR A 62 2.23 -5.82 -10.22
CA TYR A 62 3.58 -5.87 -10.79
C TYR A 62 3.56 -5.71 -12.31
N ASP A 63 2.67 -6.41 -13.01
CA ASP A 63 2.55 -6.33 -14.47
C ASP A 63 2.22 -4.89 -14.94
N VAL A 64 1.29 -4.20 -14.25
CA VAL A 64 0.97 -2.78 -14.50
C VAL A 64 2.16 -1.87 -14.21
N ILE A 65 2.77 -1.97 -13.02
CA ILE A 65 3.87 -1.07 -12.61
C ILE A 65 5.12 -1.26 -13.47
N SER A 66 5.44 -2.50 -13.88
CA SER A 66 6.56 -2.77 -14.77
C SER A 66 6.33 -2.22 -16.19
N SER A 67 5.08 -2.18 -16.66
CA SER A 67 4.71 -1.62 -17.97
C SER A 67 4.78 -0.08 -18.09
N LEU A 68 4.95 0.64 -16.99
CA LEU A 68 5.02 2.11 -16.99
C LEU A 68 6.30 2.62 -17.67
N ASP A 69 6.14 3.53 -18.63
CA ASP A 69 7.22 4.32 -19.24
C ASP A 69 7.84 5.31 -18.24
N GLU A 70 9.02 5.86 -18.56
CA GLU A 70 9.76 6.72 -17.64
C GLU A 70 9.00 8.02 -17.31
N PHE A 71 8.20 8.55 -18.24
CA PHE A 71 7.42 9.77 -17.96
C PHE A 71 6.32 9.48 -16.94
N LYS A 72 5.59 8.37 -17.08
CA LYS A 72 4.64 7.89 -16.07
C LYS A 72 5.32 7.60 -14.73
N ARG A 73 6.55 7.07 -14.72
CA ARG A 73 7.35 6.88 -13.51
C ARG A 73 7.65 8.21 -12.81
N GLU A 74 8.03 9.24 -13.54
CA GLU A 74 8.18 10.60 -12.98
C GLU A 74 6.87 11.17 -12.43
N LEU A 75 5.73 10.93 -13.10
CA LEU A 75 4.42 11.33 -12.57
C LEU A 75 4.12 10.64 -11.22
N VAL A 76 4.43 9.34 -11.07
CA VAL A 76 4.30 8.59 -9.81
C VAL A 76 5.24 9.11 -8.72
N LYS A 77 6.50 9.42 -9.06
CA LYS A 77 7.46 10.05 -8.13
C LYS A 77 6.93 11.42 -7.67
N SER A 78 6.40 12.24 -8.59
CA SER A 78 5.92 13.62 -8.31
C SER A 78 4.74 13.71 -7.34
N ILE A 79 3.97 12.62 -7.16
CA ILE A 79 2.87 12.55 -6.18
C ILE A 79 3.29 11.87 -4.87
N GLY A 80 4.56 11.53 -4.70
CA GLY A 80 5.10 10.90 -3.49
C GLY A 80 4.91 9.38 -3.42
N PHE A 81 4.44 8.71 -4.48
CA PHE A 81 4.24 7.26 -4.53
C PHE A 81 5.43 6.50 -5.13
N GLY A 82 6.63 7.10 -5.12
CA GLY A 82 7.83 6.56 -5.78
C GLY A 82 8.22 5.15 -5.35
N GLY A 83 7.95 4.76 -4.09
CA GLY A 83 8.25 3.41 -3.61
C GLY A 83 7.40 2.31 -4.29
N MET A 84 6.23 2.64 -4.84
CA MET A 84 5.46 1.69 -5.67
C MET A 84 6.22 1.24 -6.91
N LEU A 85 7.13 2.06 -7.45
CA LEU A 85 7.93 1.68 -8.62
C LEU A 85 8.95 0.58 -8.33
N LEU A 86 9.20 0.29 -7.05
CA LEU A 86 10.08 -0.78 -6.56
C LEU A 86 9.29 -2.05 -6.15
N PHE A 87 7.98 -2.11 -6.45
CA PHE A 87 7.14 -3.23 -6.04
C PHE A 87 7.63 -4.56 -6.63
N PRO A 88 7.95 -5.58 -5.80
CA PRO A 88 8.56 -6.82 -6.28
C PRO A 88 7.57 -7.72 -7.03
N SER A 89 8.09 -8.67 -7.81
CA SER A 89 7.28 -9.65 -8.57
C SER A 89 6.68 -10.74 -7.66
N LEU A 90 5.69 -10.35 -6.86
CA LEU A 90 5.00 -11.23 -5.91
C LEU A 90 3.98 -12.11 -6.65
N ARG A 91 4.30 -13.40 -6.78
CA ARG A 91 3.44 -14.38 -7.46
C ARG A 91 2.13 -14.68 -6.71
N GLN A 92 2.16 -14.66 -5.37
CA GLN A 92 1.00 -14.94 -4.51
C GLN A 92 1.18 -14.38 -3.09
N ILE A 93 0.07 -14.16 -2.38
CA ILE A 93 0.04 -13.99 -0.92
C ILE A 93 -0.45 -15.28 -0.27
N ASN A 94 0.20 -15.70 0.83
CA ASN A 94 -0.35 -16.75 1.68
C ASN A 94 -1.50 -16.18 2.52
N ARG A 95 -2.73 -16.47 2.10
CA ARG A 95 -3.95 -15.91 2.69
C ARG A 95 -4.26 -16.44 4.09
N ARG A 96 -3.92 -17.71 4.37
CA ARG A 96 -4.03 -18.27 5.73
C ARG A 96 -3.03 -17.59 6.67
N PHE A 97 -1.81 -17.34 6.20
CA PHE A 97 -0.82 -16.59 6.97
C PHE A 97 -1.24 -15.13 7.20
N ALA A 98 -1.84 -14.47 6.21
CA ALA A 98 -2.42 -13.13 6.39
C ALA A 98 -3.56 -13.10 7.43
N VAL A 99 -4.47 -14.08 7.44
CA VAL A 99 -5.51 -14.22 8.47
C VAL A 99 -4.89 -14.42 9.86
N TRP A 100 -3.92 -15.33 9.97
CA TRP A 100 -3.21 -15.59 11.22
C TRP A 100 -2.50 -14.32 11.72
N LEU A 101 -1.73 -13.62 10.88
CA LEU A 101 -1.10 -12.35 11.25
C LEU A 101 -2.13 -11.32 11.75
N MET A 102 -3.27 -11.18 11.07
CA MET A 102 -4.34 -10.26 11.48
C MET A 102 -5.02 -10.67 12.79
N SER A 103 -5.20 -11.97 13.08
CA SER A 103 -5.74 -12.41 14.38
C SER A 103 -4.76 -12.13 15.53
N ARG A 104 -3.46 -12.05 15.22
CA ARG A 104 -2.36 -11.73 16.16
C ARG A 104 -2.08 -10.23 16.34
N VAL A 105 -2.72 -9.32 15.60
CA VAL A 105 -2.59 -7.86 15.80
C VAL A 105 -3.47 -7.37 16.94
N ASP A 106 -2.89 -6.68 17.91
CA ASP A 106 -3.60 -5.77 18.81
C ASP A 106 -3.68 -4.37 18.17
N PRO A 107 -4.88 -3.90 17.76
CA PRO A 107 -5.04 -2.59 17.14
C PRO A 107 -4.97 -1.41 18.13
N LEU A 108 -5.13 -1.65 19.44
CA LEU A 108 -5.06 -0.59 20.45
C LEU A 108 -3.60 -0.23 20.75
N THR A 109 -2.75 -1.24 20.92
CA THR A 109 -1.30 -1.05 21.17
C THR A 109 -0.46 -1.04 19.89
N GLN A 110 -1.10 -1.10 18.71
CA GLN A 110 -0.47 -1.15 17.38
C GLN A 110 0.67 -2.19 17.31
N THR A 111 0.37 -3.40 17.79
CA THR A 111 1.39 -4.45 18.03
C THR A 111 0.97 -5.78 17.41
N LEU A 112 1.85 -6.38 16.61
CA LEU A 112 1.74 -7.77 16.17
C LEU A 112 2.36 -8.67 17.25
N VAL A 113 1.52 -9.49 17.89
CA VAL A 113 1.92 -10.40 18.97
C VAL A 113 2.16 -11.79 18.37
N ILE A 114 3.40 -12.13 18.01
CA ILE A 114 3.71 -13.47 17.48
C ILE A 114 3.53 -14.51 18.59
N ASP A 115 4.23 -14.31 19.71
CA ASP A 115 4.13 -15.12 20.93
C ASP A 115 4.22 -14.25 22.18
N SER A 116 4.36 -14.84 23.37
CA SER A 116 4.44 -14.11 24.64
C SER A 116 5.69 -13.22 24.77
N LYS A 117 6.79 -13.59 24.11
CA LYS A 117 8.09 -12.90 24.12
C LYS A 117 8.31 -12.05 22.87
N LYS A 118 7.82 -12.48 21.70
CA LYS A 118 8.00 -11.80 20.41
C LYS A 118 6.81 -10.90 20.06
N LYS A 119 6.99 -9.60 20.25
CA LYS A 119 6.03 -8.54 19.92
C LYS A 119 6.68 -7.51 19.00
N ILE A 120 5.98 -7.11 17.94
CA ILE A 120 6.46 -6.13 16.96
C ILE A 120 5.50 -4.93 17.00
N LYS A 121 5.95 -3.80 17.52
CA LYS A 121 5.23 -2.52 17.39
C LYS A 121 5.36 -1.99 15.97
N PHE A 122 4.31 -1.34 15.47
CA PHE A 122 4.32 -0.75 14.13
C PHE A 122 3.38 0.44 14.03
N GLY A 123 3.68 1.36 13.12
CA GLY A 123 2.81 2.50 12.82
C GLY A 123 2.99 3.00 11.38
N LYS A 124 2.45 4.19 11.11
CA LYS A 124 2.52 4.82 9.78
C LYS A 124 3.95 4.99 9.24
N THR A 125 4.94 5.22 10.10
CA THR A 125 6.37 5.34 9.71
C THR A 125 6.96 4.04 9.16
N ASP A 126 6.36 2.90 9.48
CA ASP A 126 6.76 1.60 8.94
C ASP A 126 6.04 1.33 7.61
N VAL A 127 4.79 1.81 7.46
CA VAL A 127 4.06 1.83 6.18
C VAL A 127 4.82 2.66 5.14
N GLU A 128 5.32 3.83 5.52
CA GLU A 128 6.22 4.66 4.70
C GLU A 128 7.47 3.89 4.27
N ARG A 129 8.14 3.19 5.20
CA ARG A 129 9.37 2.43 4.90
C ARG A 129 9.13 1.25 3.96
N VAL A 130 7.99 0.57 4.11
CA VAL A 130 7.63 -0.62 3.30
C VAL A 130 7.14 -0.22 1.91
N PHE A 131 6.43 0.89 1.76
CA PHE A 131 5.76 1.26 0.51
C PHE A 131 6.30 2.51 -0.19
N GLY A 132 7.11 3.34 0.49
CA GLY A 132 7.58 4.62 -0.02
C GLY A 132 6.44 5.55 -0.47
N ILE A 133 5.47 5.73 0.43
CA ILE A 133 4.31 6.64 0.29
C ILE A 133 4.31 7.68 1.42
N PRO A 134 3.66 8.85 1.26
CA PRO A 134 3.79 9.94 2.22
C PRO A 134 3.25 9.62 3.63
N CYS A 135 3.97 10.05 4.66
CA CYS A 135 3.69 9.79 6.09
C CYS A 135 3.42 11.06 6.92
N SER A 136 3.18 12.18 6.24
CA SER A 136 2.97 13.48 6.86
C SER A 136 2.10 14.37 5.96
N GLY A 137 1.65 15.50 6.51
CA GLY A 137 0.73 16.41 5.85
C GLY A 137 -0.70 16.23 6.35
N SER A 138 -1.68 16.52 5.51
CA SER A 138 -3.10 16.55 5.89
C SER A 138 -3.66 15.15 6.12
N ILE A 139 -4.38 14.95 7.24
CA ILE A 139 -4.98 13.65 7.58
C ILE A 139 -6.22 13.43 6.72
N ILE A 140 -6.20 12.39 5.87
CA ILE A 140 -7.29 12.10 4.94
C ILE A 140 -8.63 11.88 5.66
N SER A 141 -8.62 11.24 6.85
CA SER A 141 -9.84 11.02 7.64
C SER A 141 -10.51 12.31 8.12
N GLU A 142 -9.79 13.42 8.24
CA GLU A 142 -10.31 14.73 8.67
C GLU A 142 -10.94 15.53 7.52
N THR A 143 -10.64 15.16 6.27
CA THR A 143 -11.25 15.78 5.07
C THR A 143 -12.73 15.40 4.87
N GLY A 144 -13.26 14.49 5.70
CA GLY A 144 -14.62 13.98 5.63
C GLY A 144 -14.85 12.98 4.49
N MET A 145 -16.03 12.36 4.45
CA MET A 145 -16.44 11.54 3.31
C MET A 145 -16.57 12.42 2.06
N ALA A 146 -16.04 11.95 0.93
CA ALA A 146 -16.15 12.66 -0.35
C ALA A 146 -17.63 12.95 -0.68
N ARG A 147 -17.96 14.24 -0.79
CA ARG A 147 -19.30 14.71 -1.18
C ARG A 147 -19.62 14.26 -2.62
N ARG A 148 -20.91 14.18 -2.98
CA ARG A 148 -21.35 13.63 -4.28
C ARG A 148 -20.75 14.39 -5.48
N ASP A 149 -20.56 15.69 -5.35
CA ASP A 149 -19.91 16.56 -6.34
C ASP A 149 -18.41 16.24 -6.49
N ILE A 150 -17.70 15.94 -5.40
CA ILE A 150 -16.31 15.46 -5.45
C ILE A 150 -16.24 14.11 -6.17
N ILE A 151 -17.13 13.18 -5.83
CA ILE A 151 -17.20 11.85 -6.49
C ILE A 151 -17.50 12.03 -7.99
N SER A 152 -18.47 12.86 -8.32
CA SER A 152 -18.81 13.18 -9.71
C SER A 152 -17.62 13.78 -10.46
N LYS A 153 -16.94 14.79 -9.89
CA LYS A 153 -15.77 15.44 -10.50
C LYS A 153 -14.64 14.44 -10.75
N VAL A 154 -14.28 13.64 -9.74
CA VAL A 154 -13.18 12.66 -9.88
C VAL A 154 -13.51 11.61 -10.94
N THR A 155 -14.74 11.11 -10.95
CA THR A 155 -15.20 10.18 -11.98
C THR A 155 -15.18 10.80 -13.38
N THR A 156 -15.85 11.93 -13.60
CA THR A 156 -15.99 12.48 -14.97
C THR A 156 -14.67 13.02 -15.52
N VAL A 157 -13.91 13.76 -14.70
CA VAL A 157 -12.69 14.44 -15.16
C VAL A 157 -11.50 13.49 -15.30
N TYR A 158 -11.37 12.48 -14.42
CA TYR A 158 -10.16 11.64 -14.36
C TYR A 158 -10.36 10.18 -14.77
N LEU A 159 -11.59 9.64 -14.70
CA LEU A 159 -11.90 8.24 -15.07
C LEU A 159 -12.70 8.11 -16.37
N GLY A 160 -13.40 9.18 -16.78
CA GLY A 160 -14.19 9.23 -18.02
C GLY A 160 -15.68 8.94 -17.83
N GLU A 161 -16.48 9.29 -18.83
CA GLU A 161 -17.95 9.37 -18.72
C GLU A 161 -18.70 8.06 -18.97
N ASP A 162 -18.03 6.96 -19.37
CA ASP A 162 -18.75 5.81 -19.93
C ASP A 162 -19.61 5.06 -18.89
N SER A 163 -20.91 4.98 -19.19
CA SER A 163 -21.99 5.22 -18.23
C SER A 163 -22.45 3.98 -17.46
N ARG A 164 -21.61 2.94 -17.38
CA ARG A 164 -21.94 1.69 -16.66
C ARG A 164 -20.87 1.19 -15.67
N GLN A 165 -19.65 1.73 -15.70
CA GLN A 165 -18.51 1.21 -14.90
C GLN A 165 -17.68 2.29 -14.20
N SER A 166 -18.19 3.54 -14.15
CA SER A 166 -17.48 4.78 -13.79
C SER A 166 -16.88 4.91 -12.36
N ARG A 167 -16.97 3.85 -11.54
CA ARG A 167 -16.31 3.72 -10.22
C ARG A 167 -15.71 2.33 -9.99
N SER A 168 -15.07 1.79 -11.02
CA SER A 168 -14.46 0.46 -11.01
C SER A 168 -12.93 0.50 -10.93
N ILE A 169 -12.33 -0.55 -10.37
CA ILE A 169 -10.86 -0.72 -10.33
C ILE A 169 -10.32 -0.87 -11.76
N LYS A 170 -11.07 -1.56 -12.62
CA LYS A 170 -10.75 -1.74 -14.05
C LYS A 170 -10.64 -0.41 -14.79
N THR A 171 -11.55 0.53 -14.55
CA THR A 171 -11.50 1.86 -15.18
C THR A 171 -10.26 2.65 -14.77
N ALA A 172 -9.85 2.57 -13.50
CA ALA A 172 -8.59 3.16 -13.05
C ALA A 172 -7.37 2.49 -13.70
N GLN A 173 -7.37 1.15 -13.81
CA GLN A 173 -6.33 0.40 -14.51
C GLN A 173 -6.23 0.81 -16.00
N GLU A 174 -7.35 0.93 -16.71
CA GLU A 174 -7.39 1.35 -18.12
C GLU A 174 -6.81 2.75 -18.36
N VAL A 175 -6.98 3.68 -17.41
CA VAL A 175 -6.36 5.01 -17.47
C VAL A 175 -4.85 4.95 -17.18
N VAL A 176 -4.41 4.09 -16.26
CA VAL A 176 -2.98 3.87 -15.95
C VAL A 176 -2.24 3.21 -17.12
N GLU A 177 -2.84 2.18 -17.73
CA GLU A 177 -2.28 1.42 -18.85
C GLU A 177 -2.36 2.17 -20.20
N ARG A 178 -3.21 3.21 -20.31
CA ARG A 178 -3.44 3.96 -21.56
C ARG A 178 -2.12 4.38 -22.22
N LYS A 179 -1.94 3.99 -23.48
CA LYS A 179 -0.81 4.42 -24.31
C LYS A 179 -1.15 5.74 -24.99
N TYR A 180 -0.18 6.64 -25.05
CA TYR A 180 -0.30 7.95 -25.69
C TYR A 180 0.68 8.02 -26.86
N ASN A 181 0.19 8.34 -28.05
CA ASN A 181 1.02 8.45 -29.25
C ASN A 181 1.85 9.75 -29.28
N ASN A 182 1.42 10.74 -28.48
CA ASN A 182 2.04 12.05 -28.32
C ASN A 182 2.37 12.29 -26.83
N LYS A 183 3.09 13.37 -26.52
CA LYS A 183 3.29 13.83 -25.14
C LYS A 183 1.94 14.09 -24.46
N MET A 184 1.75 13.53 -23.27
CA MET A 184 0.53 13.70 -22.47
C MET A 184 0.27 15.18 -22.14
N THR A 185 -0.96 15.62 -22.37
CA THR A 185 -1.48 16.91 -21.89
C THR A 185 -1.54 16.96 -20.36
N GLU A 186 -1.66 18.15 -19.78
CA GLU A 186 -1.77 18.31 -18.32
C GLU A 186 -3.01 17.59 -17.75
N ALA A 187 -4.12 17.57 -18.51
CA ALA A 187 -5.33 16.83 -18.14
C ALA A 187 -5.10 15.30 -18.12
N GLU A 188 -4.39 14.74 -19.09
CA GLU A 188 -4.03 13.32 -19.12
C GLU A 188 -3.04 12.96 -18.00
N GLN A 189 -2.09 13.84 -17.68
CA GLN A 189 -1.17 13.67 -16.56
C GLN A 189 -1.91 13.69 -15.21
N ALA A 190 -2.88 14.61 -15.05
CA ALA A 190 -3.77 14.69 -13.90
C ALA A 190 -4.62 13.42 -13.75
N ALA A 191 -5.25 12.97 -14.83
CA ALA A 191 -6.04 11.74 -14.87
C ALA A 191 -5.20 10.51 -14.51
N PHE A 192 -3.99 10.39 -15.07
CA PHE A 192 -3.05 9.31 -14.74
C PHE A 192 -2.68 9.31 -13.24
N LYS A 193 -2.31 10.45 -12.67
CA LYS A 193 -1.97 10.57 -11.23
C LYS A 193 -3.11 10.09 -10.33
N VAL A 194 -4.33 10.55 -10.60
CA VAL A 194 -5.53 10.18 -9.83
C VAL A 194 -5.85 8.69 -9.99
N ALA A 195 -5.86 8.19 -11.23
CA ALA A 195 -6.14 6.79 -11.53
C ALA A 195 -5.09 5.84 -10.92
N PHE A 196 -3.81 6.22 -10.91
CA PHE A 196 -2.75 5.45 -10.28
C PHE A 196 -2.98 5.29 -8.77
N VAL A 197 -3.29 6.37 -8.05
CA VAL A 197 -3.62 6.30 -6.62
C VAL A 197 -4.87 5.44 -6.41
N ILE A 198 -5.94 5.63 -7.19
CA ILE A 198 -7.15 4.82 -7.09
C ILE A 198 -6.86 3.32 -7.29
N TYR A 199 -6.05 2.99 -8.29
CA TYR A 199 -5.65 1.62 -8.59
C TYR A 199 -4.86 1.01 -7.42
N ILE A 200 -3.77 1.65 -6.99
CA ILE A 200 -2.92 1.14 -5.88
C ILE A 200 -3.69 1.06 -4.56
N MET A 201 -4.50 2.07 -4.23
CA MET A 201 -5.32 2.06 -3.01
C MET A 201 -6.38 0.95 -3.03
N SER A 202 -7.01 0.68 -4.18
CA SER A 202 -8.06 -0.34 -4.27
C SER A 202 -7.52 -1.77 -4.41
N THR A 203 -6.26 -1.93 -4.84
CA THR A 203 -5.65 -3.24 -5.12
C THR A 203 -4.68 -3.72 -4.03
N LEU A 204 -3.98 -2.80 -3.35
CA LEU A 204 -2.88 -3.11 -2.43
C LEU A 204 -3.05 -2.50 -1.03
N LEU A 205 -3.23 -1.18 -0.97
CA LEU A 205 -3.05 -0.41 0.27
C LEU A 205 -4.33 -0.28 1.11
N SER A 206 -5.51 -0.34 0.49
CA SER A 206 -6.81 -0.33 1.17
C SER A 206 -7.88 -1.14 0.40
N PRO A 207 -7.62 -2.41 0.01
CA PRO A 207 -8.60 -3.22 -0.69
C PRO A 207 -9.87 -3.41 0.14
N GLY A 208 -11.02 -3.13 -0.48
CA GLY A 208 -12.35 -3.23 0.14
C GLY A 208 -12.96 -4.64 0.05
N SER A 209 -14.10 -4.84 0.73
CA SER A 209 -14.81 -6.13 0.75
C SER A 209 -15.70 -6.39 -0.47
N LYS A 210 -16.00 -5.37 -1.28
CA LYS A 210 -16.84 -5.48 -2.48
C LYS A 210 -15.98 -5.58 -3.72
N TYR A 211 -16.22 -6.60 -4.54
CA TYR A 211 -15.51 -6.81 -5.80
C TYR A 211 -15.67 -5.61 -6.73
N ASN A 212 -14.55 -5.15 -7.31
CA ASN A 212 -14.49 -4.05 -8.27
C ASN A 212 -15.09 -2.70 -7.78
N TYR A 213 -15.24 -2.51 -6.46
CA TYR A 213 -15.76 -1.28 -5.87
C TYR A 213 -14.62 -0.45 -5.25
N VAL A 214 -14.43 0.76 -5.74
CA VAL A 214 -13.46 1.73 -5.20
C VAL A 214 -14.05 2.40 -3.95
N SER A 215 -13.33 2.35 -2.82
CA SER A 215 -13.65 3.20 -1.65
C SER A 215 -13.42 4.67 -2.02
N VAL A 216 -14.39 5.53 -1.70
CA VAL A 216 -14.36 6.97 -2.01
C VAL A 216 -13.87 7.83 -0.84
N ASP A 217 -13.55 7.20 0.30
CA ASP A 217 -13.25 7.86 1.57
C ASP A 217 -11.98 8.75 1.52
N TYR A 218 -11.15 8.59 0.48
CA TYR A 218 -9.94 9.37 0.22
C TYR A 218 -10.03 10.28 -1.01
N TRP A 219 -11.16 10.32 -1.71
CA TRP A 219 -11.27 11.03 -2.99
C TRP A 219 -11.25 12.55 -2.86
N SER A 220 -11.52 13.08 -1.67
CA SER A 220 -11.23 14.48 -1.29
C SER A 220 -9.76 14.87 -1.52
N ALA A 221 -8.82 13.97 -1.26
CA ALA A 221 -7.38 14.18 -1.49
C ALA A 221 -6.97 14.10 -2.97
N LEU A 222 -7.89 13.69 -3.86
CA LEU A 222 -7.65 13.55 -5.31
C LEU A 222 -8.20 14.72 -6.14
N VAL A 223 -8.87 15.70 -5.50
CA VAL A 223 -9.50 16.85 -6.17
C VAL A 223 -8.47 17.76 -6.87
N GLU A 224 -7.25 17.78 -6.33
CA GLU A 224 -6.10 18.54 -6.83
C GLU A 224 -4.88 17.60 -6.97
N PRO A 225 -4.60 17.07 -8.19
CA PRO A 225 -3.56 16.07 -8.42
C PRO A 225 -2.15 16.49 -7.99
N CYS A 226 -1.84 17.80 -8.04
CA CYS A 226 -0.55 18.32 -7.61
C CYS A 226 -0.42 18.42 -6.07
N SER A 227 -1.49 18.17 -5.32
CA SER A 227 -1.48 18.14 -3.85
C SER A 227 -1.60 16.74 -3.27
N ILE A 228 -1.69 15.67 -4.08
CA ILE A 228 -1.75 14.27 -3.61
C ILE A 228 -0.61 13.95 -2.63
N GLY A 229 0.62 14.39 -2.92
CA GLY A 229 1.79 14.14 -2.06
C GLY A 229 1.79 14.89 -0.72
N LYS A 230 0.80 15.74 -0.43
CA LYS A 230 0.67 16.55 0.79
C LYS A 230 -0.28 15.94 1.83
N PHE A 231 -0.75 14.72 1.61
CA PHE A 231 -1.66 13.99 2.50
C PHE A 231 -0.94 12.82 3.17
N ASP A 232 -1.32 12.51 4.41
CA ASP A 232 -0.77 11.39 5.15
C ASP A 232 -1.44 10.06 4.71
N TRP A 233 -0.94 9.50 3.61
CA TRP A 233 -1.40 8.23 3.06
C TRP A 233 -1.05 7.06 3.98
N SER A 234 0.10 7.12 4.66
CA SER A 234 0.53 6.06 5.59
C SER A 234 -0.41 5.94 6.80
N GLU A 235 -0.86 7.07 7.38
CA GLU A 235 -1.90 7.08 8.43
C GLU A 235 -3.23 6.53 7.93
N TYR A 236 -3.65 6.89 6.71
CA TYR A 236 -4.87 6.33 6.13
C TYR A 236 -4.79 4.80 5.97
N VAL A 237 -3.66 4.30 5.45
CA VAL A 237 -3.42 2.86 5.25
C VAL A 237 -3.41 2.10 6.57
N ILE A 238 -2.72 2.61 7.61
CA ILE A 238 -2.66 1.92 8.89
C ILE A 238 -4.03 1.89 9.59
N ARG A 239 -4.81 2.98 9.53
CA ARG A 239 -6.20 3.01 10.02
C ARG A 239 -7.09 1.99 9.32
N LYS A 240 -6.97 1.87 7.98
CA LYS A 240 -7.73 0.88 7.20
C LYS A 240 -7.31 -0.56 7.51
N LEU A 241 -6.03 -0.81 7.78
CA LEU A 241 -5.56 -2.11 8.29
C LEU A 241 -6.18 -2.45 9.66
N PHE A 242 -6.17 -1.51 10.62
CA PHE A 242 -6.76 -1.77 11.95
C PHE A 242 -8.29 -1.98 11.88
N GLN A 243 -9.01 -1.22 11.04
CA GLN A 243 -10.44 -1.48 10.77
C GLN A 243 -10.68 -2.89 10.23
N ALA A 244 -9.82 -3.36 9.32
CA ALA A 244 -9.90 -4.72 8.78
C ALA A 244 -9.54 -5.80 9.82
N VAL A 245 -8.57 -5.54 10.71
CA VAL A 245 -8.22 -6.43 11.84
C VAL A 245 -9.40 -6.58 12.80
N VAL A 246 -10.04 -5.48 13.21
CA VAL A 246 -11.22 -5.52 14.10
C VAL A 246 -12.34 -6.33 13.45
N LYS A 247 -12.68 -6.03 12.19
CA LYS A 247 -13.69 -6.77 11.42
C LYS A 247 -13.39 -8.27 11.33
N LEU A 248 -12.14 -8.63 11.00
CA LEU A 248 -11.71 -10.03 10.90
C LEU A 248 -11.82 -10.75 12.25
N LYS A 249 -11.43 -10.09 13.34
CA LYS A 249 -11.59 -10.65 14.70
C LYS A 249 -13.05 -10.89 15.05
N THR A 250 -13.95 -9.97 14.71
CA THR A 250 -15.40 -10.16 14.89
C THR A 250 -15.93 -11.32 14.04
N GLU A 251 -15.52 -11.46 12.78
CA GLU A 251 -15.88 -12.63 11.95
C GLU A 251 -15.43 -13.94 12.62
N LEU A 252 -14.18 -14.00 13.12
CA LEU A 252 -13.64 -15.19 13.79
C LEU A 252 -14.32 -15.56 15.12
N GLN A 253 -14.94 -14.61 15.85
CA GLN A 253 -15.74 -14.94 17.04
C GLN A 253 -17.07 -15.63 16.69
N VAL A 254 -17.58 -15.44 15.47
CA VAL A 254 -18.86 -15.98 15.02
C VAL A 254 -18.66 -17.24 14.16
N SER A 255 -17.57 -17.34 13.42
CA SER A 255 -17.26 -18.49 12.55
C SER A 255 -15.78 -18.56 12.16
N ASN A 256 -15.23 -19.77 12.04
CA ASN A 256 -13.89 -20.00 11.46
C ASN A 256 -13.81 -19.73 9.93
N ARG A 257 -14.80 -19.03 9.36
CA ARG A 257 -14.87 -18.64 7.95
C ARG A 257 -14.59 -17.15 7.80
N VAL A 258 -13.43 -16.81 7.24
CA VAL A 258 -13.11 -15.42 6.87
C VAL A 258 -13.56 -15.17 5.44
N SER A 259 -14.57 -14.30 5.30
CA SER A 259 -15.25 -14.06 4.04
C SER A 259 -14.34 -13.36 3.00
N ASN A 260 -13.67 -12.30 3.42
CA ASN A 260 -12.77 -11.49 2.59
C ASN A 260 -11.69 -10.85 3.45
N ILE A 261 -10.44 -10.95 3.02
CA ILE A 261 -9.34 -10.15 3.61
C ILE A 261 -9.42 -8.75 3.01
N THR A 262 -9.38 -7.72 3.86
CA THR A 262 -9.47 -6.31 3.48
C THR A 262 -8.35 -5.52 4.15
N GLY A 263 -8.10 -4.28 3.71
CA GLY A 263 -6.95 -3.49 4.17
C GLY A 263 -5.60 -4.09 3.74
N CYS A 264 -4.50 -3.44 4.11
CA CYS A 264 -3.17 -3.79 3.63
C CYS A 264 -2.55 -5.01 4.35
N SER A 265 -3.12 -6.21 4.18
CA SER A 265 -2.64 -7.42 4.85
C SER A 265 -1.25 -7.91 4.39
N ILE A 266 -0.74 -7.41 3.26
CA ILE A 266 0.65 -7.63 2.81
C ILE A 266 1.66 -6.96 3.74
N PHE A 267 1.32 -5.80 4.30
CA PHE A 267 2.18 -5.05 5.22
C PHE A 267 2.63 -5.91 6.41
N LEU A 268 1.71 -6.66 7.01
CA LEU A 268 1.98 -7.55 8.15
C LEU A 268 2.91 -8.73 7.80
N GLN A 269 2.99 -9.13 6.53
CA GLN A 269 3.87 -10.21 6.06
C GLN A 269 5.30 -9.70 5.81
N VAL A 270 5.46 -8.40 5.57
CA VAL A 270 6.72 -7.75 5.19
C VAL A 270 7.39 -7.06 6.38
N ILE A 271 6.61 -6.46 7.30
CA ILE A 271 7.17 -5.75 8.46
C ILE A 271 8.09 -6.58 9.38
N PRO A 272 7.94 -7.91 9.60
CA PRO A 272 8.83 -8.65 10.49
C PRO A 272 10.29 -8.75 9.98
N GLN A 273 10.57 -8.25 8.78
CA GLN A 273 11.89 -8.22 8.15
C GLN A 273 12.67 -6.93 8.48
N TYR A 274 12.03 -5.90 9.05
CA TYR A 274 12.69 -4.64 9.38
C TYR A 274 13.15 -4.62 10.84
N PRO A 275 14.42 -4.28 11.14
CA PRO A 275 14.84 -4.05 12.51
C PRO A 275 14.04 -2.88 13.10
N PRO A 276 13.71 -2.91 14.41
CA PRO A 276 13.03 -1.81 15.06
C PRO A 276 13.88 -0.53 14.93
N LEU A 277 13.22 0.61 14.69
CA LEU A 277 13.90 1.91 14.66
C LEU A 277 14.70 2.10 15.96
N PRO A 278 15.96 2.57 15.89
CA PRO A 278 16.65 3.02 17.10
C PRO A 278 15.81 4.11 17.77
N PRO A 279 15.75 4.15 19.11
CA PRO A 279 15.00 5.18 19.82
C PRO A 279 15.49 6.57 19.37
N LYS A 280 14.55 7.47 19.06
CA LYS A 280 14.89 8.86 18.77
C LYS A 280 15.57 9.44 20.01
N ILE A 281 16.84 9.81 19.87
CA ILE A 281 17.54 10.58 20.88
C ILE A 281 16.88 11.96 20.87
N GLU A 282 16.09 12.25 21.90
CA GLU A 282 15.61 13.60 22.15
C GLU A 282 16.83 14.47 22.46
N GLN A 283 17.14 15.39 21.53
CA GLN A 283 18.13 16.43 21.78
C GLN A 283 17.45 17.49 22.64
N ASN A 284 17.80 17.48 23.94
CA ASN A 284 17.57 18.59 24.87
C ASN A 284 18.31 19.85 24.43
#